data_AF-A0A1G8NH96-F1
#
_entry.id   AF-A0A1G8NH96-F1
#
_cell.length_a   1.000
_cell.length_b   1.000
_cell.length_c   1.000
_cell.angle_alpha   90.00
_cell.angle_beta   90.00
_cell.angle_gamma   90.00
#
_symmetry.space_group_name_H-M   'P 1'
#
loop_
_entity.id
_entity.type
_entity.pdbx_description
1 polymer ?
#
loop_
_entity_poly.entity_id
_entity_poly.type
_entity_poly.pdbx_seq_one_letter_code
_entity_poly.pdbx_strand_id
1 'polypeptide(L)'
;MIDISVLITYFNSIITLILGFIINNVFDRKPYKWIVGAAATVLFFLFIVFINDLDVYSWSTWLYLLLYFITLLIGMIVSIVTRKYRYQDEDE
;
A
#
# COMPACT_ATOMS: atom_id res chain seq x y z
N MET A 1 -0.43 -8.51 -27.27
CA MET A 1 0.45 -7.47 -26.71
C MET A 1 -0.06 -7.21 -25.30
N ILE A 2 0.67 -7.61 -24.27
CA ILE A 2 0.25 -7.28 -22.90
C ILE A 2 0.52 -5.79 -22.77
N ASP A 3 -0.55 -4.99 -22.70
CA ASP A 3 -0.43 -3.54 -22.49
C ASP A 3 0.36 -3.32 -21.21
N ILE A 4 1.55 -2.74 -21.36
CA ILE A 4 2.46 -2.39 -20.26
C ILE A 4 1.69 -1.55 -19.22
N SER A 5 0.73 -0.75 -19.67
CA SER A 5 -0.20 0.03 -18.85
C SER A 5 -1.02 -0.85 -17.89
N VAL A 6 -1.55 -1.99 -18.35
CA VAL A 6 -2.31 -2.92 -17.50
C VAL A 6 -1.39 -3.60 -16.49
N LEU A 7 -0.17 -3.96 -16.92
CA LEU A 7 0.83 -4.58 -16.05
C LEU A 7 1.28 -3.63 -14.93
N ILE A 8 1.51 -2.35 -15.26
CA ILE A 8 1.80 -1.29 -14.29
C ILE A 8 0.61 -1.11 -13.32
N THR A 9 -0.61 -1.12 -13.83
CA THR A 9 -1.83 -0.98 -13.01
C THR A 9 -1.99 -2.11 -11.98
N TYR A 10 -1.67 -3.36 -12.37
CA TYR A 10 -1.68 -4.51 -11.44
C TYR A 10 -0.49 -4.51 -10.47
N PHE A 11 0.69 -4.08 -10.91
CA PHE A 11 1.87 -3.98 -10.04
C PHE A 11 1.70 -2.93 -8.92
N ASN A 12 0.84 -1.94 -9.12
CA ASN A 12 0.59 -0.88 -8.14
C ASN A 12 0.09 -1.42 -6.79
N SER A 13 -0.85 -2.37 -6.77
CA SER A 13 -1.36 -2.93 -5.50
C SER A 13 -0.27 -3.67 -4.72
N ILE A 14 0.63 -4.37 -5.42
CA ILE A 14 1.76 -5.07 -4.80
C ILE A 14 2.75 -4.06 -4.21
N ILE A 15 3.06 -2.99 -4.95
CA ILE A 15 3.93 -1.92 -4.48
C ILE A 15 3.34 -1.23 -3.25
N THR A 16 2.04 -0.94 -3.24
CA THR A 16 1.34 -0.38 -2.07
C THR A 16 1.39 -1.31 -0.86
N LEU A 17 1.30 -2.63 -1.08
CA LEU A 17 1.40 -3.65 -0.03
C LEU A 17 2.82 -3.70 0.57
N ILE A 18 3.85 -3.67 -0.29
CA ILE A 18 5.26 -3.60 0.12
C ILE A 18 5.55 -2.30 0.87
N LEU A 19 5.04 -1.16 0.39
CA LEU A 19 5.13 0.14 1.07
C LEU A 19 4.50 0.08 2.46
N GLY A 20 3.29 -0.48 2.59
CA GLY A 20 2.63 -0.68 3.88
C GLY A 20 3.45 -1.52 4.84
N PHE A 21 4.07 -2.59 4.35
CA PHE A 21 4.96 -3.45 5.13
C PHE A 21 6.24 -2.73 5.58
N ILE A 22 6.91 -2.00 4.69
CA ILE A 22 8.13 -1.23 4.99
C ILE A 22 7.82 -0.13 6.02
N ILE A 23 6.76 0.65 5.81
CA ILE A 23 6.35 1.73 6.72
C ILE A 23 6.06 1.17 8.11
N ASN A 24 5.35 0.04 8.19
CA ASN A 24 5.06 -0.56 9.49
C ASN A 24 6.32 -1.13 10.17
N ASN A 25 7.28 -1.67 9.42
CA ASN A 25 8.54 -2.17 10.00
C ASN A 25 9.49 -1.05 10.46
N VAL A 26 9.57 0.06 9.71
CA VAL A 26 10.48 1.19 10.02
C VAL A 26 9.93 2.07 11.15
N PHE A 27 8.61 2.32 11.17
CA PHE A 27 7.99 3.27 12.11
C PHE A 27 7.24 2.59 13.25
N ASP A 28 7.58 1.33 13.51
CA ASP A 28 6.92 0.35 14.37
C ASP A 28 6.27 0.89 15.67
N ARG A 29 6.92 1.84 16.35
CA ARG A 29 6.52 2.37 17.66
C ARG A 29 5.93 3.78 17.68
N LYS A 30 5.76 4.42 16.52
CA LYS A 30 5.39 5.84 16.48
C LYS A 30 3.95 6.04 16.01
N PRO A 31 3.13 6.82 16.73
CA PRO A 31 1.72 7.00 16.39
C PRO A 31 1.53 7.64 15.01
N TYR A 32 2.51 8.40 14.53
CA TYR A 32 2.47 9.02 13.20
C TYR A 32 2.69 8.04 12.04
N LYS A 33 3.00 6.75 12.28
CA LYS A 33 3.20 5.76 11.22
C LYS A 33 2.00 5.62 10.29
N TRP A 34 0.80 5.75 10.87
CA TRP A 34 -0.46 5.72 10.12
C TRP A 34 -0.60 6.92 9.19
N ILE A 35 -0.17 8.11 9.67
CA ILE A 35 -0.19 9.34 8.88
C ILE A 35 0.81 9.24 7.72
N VAL A 36 2.02 8.73 7.98
CA VAL A 36 3.04 8.52 6.93
C VAL A 36 2.59 7.48 5.91
N GLY A 37 1.97 6.39 6.34
CA GLY A 37 1.37 5.37 5.47
C GLY A 37 0.25 5.93 4.58
N ALA A 38 -0.69 6.66 5.18
CA ALA A 38 -1.76 7.32 4.44
C ALA A 38 -1.22 8.34 3.44
N ALA A 39 -0.28 9.20 3.85
CA ALA A 39 0.33 10.20 2.97
C ALA A 39 1.09 9.55 1.80
N ALA A 40 1.88 8.50 2.05
CA ALA A 40 2.59 7.76 1.01
C ALA A 40 1.62 7.09 0.03
N THR A 41 0.52 6.52 0.53
CA THR A 41 -0.53 5.90 -0.31
C THR A 41 -1.20 6.91 -1.23
N VAL A 42 -1.53 8.10 -0.69
CA VAL A 42 -2.17 9.17 -1.47
C VAL A 42 -1.20 9.71 -2.52
N LEU A 43 0.07 9.95 -2.16
CA LEU A 43 1.08 10.41 -3.13
C LEU A 43 1.33 9.36 -4.22
N PHE A 44 1.40 8.08 -3.86
CA PHE A 44 1.57 7.00 -4.81
C PHE A 44 0.35 6.85 -5.74
N PHE A 45 -0.86 6.98 -5.20
CA PHE A 45 -2.08 7.03 -5.99
C PHE A 45 -2.07 8.20 -6.98
N LEU A 46 -1.74 9.41 -6.53
CA LEU A 46 -1.66 10.58 -7.42
C LEU A 46 -0.61 10.40 -8.51
N PHE A 47 0.53 9.79 -8.19
CA PHE A 47 1.56 9.44 -9.16
C PHE A 47 1.06 8.46 -10.22
N ILE A 48 0.27 7.44 -9.82
CA ILE A 48 -0.35 6.49 -10.75
C ILE A 48 -1.36 7.20 -11.65
N VAL A 49 -2.22 8.05 -11.07
CA VAL A 49 -3.22 8.83 -11.80
C VAL A 49 -2.54 9.69 -12.87
N PHE A 50 -1.43 10.35 -12.51
CA PHE A 50 -0.67 11.19 -13.43
C PHE A 50 0.02 10.38 -14.55
N ILE A 51 0.68 9.26 -14.22
CA ILE A 51 1.39 8.44 -15.23
C ILE A 51 0.42 7.77 -16.21
N ASN A 52 -0.75 7.36 -15.73
CA ASN A 52 -1.72 6.64 -16.55
C ASN A 52 -2.76 7.57 -17.20
N ASP A 53 -2.58 8.89 -17.08
CA ASP A 53 -3.50 9.92 -17.58
C ASP A 53 -4.97 9.63 -17.20
N LEU A 54 -5.18 9.24 -15.95
CA LEU A 54 -6.50 8.88 -15.43
C LEU A 54 -7.28 10.14 -15.06
N ASP A 55 -8.56 10.16 -15.43
CA ASP A 55 -9.46 11.27 -15.06
C ASP A 55 -9.70 11.28 -13.55
N VAL A 56 -9.25 12.37 -12.90
CA VAL A 56 -9.38 12.60 -11.45
C VAL A 56 -10.83 12.83 -11.04
N TYR A 57 -11.70 13.22 -11.98
CA TYR A 57 -13.13 13.42 -11.72
C TYR A 57 -13.94 12.13 -11.90
N SER A 58 -13.34 11.07 -12.45
CA SER A 58 -14.00 9.78 -12.64
C SER A 58 -14.14 9.01 -11.33
N TRP A 59 -15.36 8.52 -11.06
CA TRP A 59 -15.66 7.68 -9.89
C TRP A 59 -14.78 6.43 -9.82
N SER A 60 -14.44 5.84 -10.97
CA SER A 60 -13.58 4.66 -11.07
C SER A 60 -12.18 4.92 -10.51
N THR A 61 -11.64 6.13 -10.72
CA THR A 61 -10.33 6.54 -10.22
C THR A 61 -10.30 6.55 -8.69
N TRP A 62 -11.37 7.04 -8.05
CA TRP A 62 -11.49 7.04 -6.58
C TRP A 62 -11.71 5.65 -5.98
N LEU A 63 -12.38 4.74 -6.71
CA LEU A 63 -12.47 3.34 -6.32
C LEU A 63 -11.08 2.67 -6.23
N TYR A 64 -10.14 3.03 -7.12
CA TYR A 64 -8.76 2.54 -7.04
C TYR A 64 -8.03 3.05 -5.79
N LEU A 65 -8.24 4.32 -5.40
CA LEU A 65 -7.69 4.85 -4.15
C LEU A 65 -8.19 4.06 -2.93
N LEU A 66 -9.49 3.75 -2.91
CA LEU A 66 -10.09 2.97 -1.83
C LEU A 66 -9.51 1.54 -1.76
N LEU A 67 -9.34 0.89 -2.92
CA LEU A 67 -8.67 -0.41 -3.03
C LEU A 67 -7.22 -0.37 -2.52
N TYR A 68 -6.46 0.68 -2.87
CA TYR A 68 -5.10 0.87 -2.35
C TYR A 68 -5.07 1.07 -0.84
N PHE A 69 -6.05 1.79 -0.29
CA PHE A 69 -6.19 1.94 1.16
C PHE A 69 -6.46 0.60 1.86
N ILE A 70 -7.36 -0.22 1.31
CA ILE A 70 -7.62 -1.57 1.84
C ILE A 70 -6.34 -2.42 1.78
N THR A 71 -5.62 -2.35 0.67
CA THR A 71 -4.37 -3.12 0.46
C THR A 71 -3.29 -2.72 1.47
N LEU A 72 -3.14 -1.42 1.76
CA LEU A 72 -2.25 -0.91 2.80
C LEU A 72 -2.64 -1.46 4.18
N LEU A 73 -3.93 -1.43 4.54
CA LEU A 73 -4.40 -1.95 5.82
C LEU A 73 -4.07 -3.44 5.97
N ILE A 74 -4.29 -4.22 4.91
CA ILE A 74 -3.93 -5.65 4.89
C ILE A 74 -2.42 -5.81 5.10
N GLY A 75 -1.59 -5.05 4.38
CA GLY A 75 -0.13 -5.09 4.54
C GLY A 75 0.33 -4.76 5.96
N MET A 76 -0.31 -3.79 6.61
CA MET A 76 -0.04 -3.46 8.02
C MET A 76 -0.45 -4.59 8.97
N ILE A 77 -1.64 -5.19 8.77
CA ILE A 77 -2.11 -6.31 9.59
C ILE A 77 -1.18 -7.51 9.42
N VAL A 78 -0.83 -7.89 8.19
CA VAL A 78 0.10 -8.98 7.91
C VAL A 78 1.44 -8.71 8.60
N SER A 79 1.98 -7.49 8.49
CA SER A 79 3.23 -7.12 9.18
C SER A 79 3.17 -7.31 10.71
N ILE A 80 2.04 -6.96 11.34
CA ILE A 80 1.81 -7.18 12.79
C ILE A 80 1.74 -8.68 13.10
N VAL A 81 0.98 -9.43 12.31
CA VAL A 81 0.77 -10.88 12.50
C VAL A 81 2.07 -11.66 12.29
N THR A 82 2.81 -11.40 11.21
CA THR A 82 4.10 -12.04 10.92
C THR A 82 5.10 -11.80 12.05
N ARG A 83 5.12 -10.60 12.67
CA ARG A 83 5.95 -10.34 13.85
C ARG A 83 5.51 -11.15 15.06
N LYS A 84 4.21 -11.24 15.32
CA LYS A 84 3.68 -12.03 16.45
C LYS A 84 4.11 -13.49 16.37
N TYR A 85 4.10 -14.08 15.17
CA TYR A 85 4.57 -15.45 14.98
C TYR A 85 6.09 -15.57 15.02
N ARG A 86 6.83 -14.64 14.41
CA ARG A 86 8.31 -14.67 14.41
C ARG A 86 8.94 -14.57 15.81
N TYR A 87 8.32 -13.83 16.73
CA TYR A 87 8.79 -13.74 18.12
C TYR A 87 8.31 -14.90 19.01
N GLN A 88 7.35 -15.71 18.58
CA GLN A 88 6.96 -16.93 19.31
C GLN A 88 7.94 -18.09 19.10
N ASP A 89 8.62 -18.13 17.96
CA ASP A 89 9.61 -19.18 17.65
C ASP A 89 11.01 -18.92 18.27
N GLU A 90 11.25 -17.73 18.85
CA GLU A 90 12.54 -17.38 19.51
C GLU A 90 12.54 -17.65 21.02
N ASP A 91 11.39 -18.03 21.61
CA ASP A 91 11.23 -18.31 23.04
C ASP A 91 11.10 -19.83 23.38
N GLU A 92 11.30 -20.72 22.40
CA GLU A 92 11.48 -22.18 22.58
C GLU A 92 12.95 -22.61 22.44
#